data_AF-A0A355ZZ58-F1
#
_entry.id   AF-A0A355ZZ58-F1
#
_cell.length_a   1.000
_cell.length_b   1.000
_cell.length_c   1.000
_cell.angle_alpha   90.00
_cell.angle_beta   90.00
_cell.angle_gamma   90.00
#
_symmetry.space_group_name_H-M   'P 1'
#
loop_
_entity.id
_entity.type
_entity.pdbx_description
1 polymer ?
#
loop_
_entity_poly.entity_id
_entity_poly.type
_entity_poly.pdbx_seq_one_letter_code
_entity_poly.pdbx_strand_id
1 'polypeptide(L)'
;MIELRELIESAKADFAAADQSAALEDAKARYIGKSGAITALMKELGKLPPEERRERGQRINAAKSAVEAALNAQLGYADAAVPVLAVSSRLDEGKGEALVLLSSVDIALSEVKDALRKAGISNLWMPKHLVRVDAIPLLPSGKMDLKKIAALAAR
;
A
#
# COMPACT_ATOMS: atom_id res chain seq x y z
N MET A 1 29.11 -2.02 7.31
CA MET A 1 27.62 -2.02 7.27
C MET A 1 27.24 -1.06 6.16
N ILE A 2 26.45 -1.50 5.18
CA ILE A 2 25.91 -0.59 4.17
C ILE A 2 24.80 0.21 4.83
N GLU A 3 24.88 1.54 4.78
CA GLU A 3 23.89 2.44 5.36
C GLU A 3 22.57 2.35 4.57
N LEU A 4 21.43 2.43 5.27
CA LEU A 4 20.10 2.33 4.66
C LEU A 4 19.92 3.35 3.53
N ARG A 5 20.52 4.53 3.68
CA ARG A 5 20.51 5.61 2.68
C ARG A 5 21.20 5.20 1.38
N GLU A 6 22.36 4.55 1.44
CA GLU A 6 23.09 4.09 0.24
C GLU A 6 22.29 3.03 -0.51
N LEU A 7 21.68 2.11 0.24
CA LEU A 7 20.87 1.03 -0.35
C LEU A 7 19.60 1.57 -1.04
N ILE A 8 18.99 2.63 -0.51
CA ILE A 8 17.85 3.32 -1.13
C ILE A 8 18.27 4.00 -2.44
N GLU A 9 19.42 4.67 -2.46
CA GLU A 9 19.91 5.33 -3.66
C GLU A 9 20.27 4.32 -4.76
N SER A 10 20.92 3.20 -4.42
CA SER A 10 21.16 2.12 -5.38
C SER A 10 19.87 1.50 -5.91
N ALA A 11 18.87 1.27 -5.05
CA ALA A 11 17.59 0.72 -5.49
C ALA A 11 16.84 1.69 -6.43
N LYS A 12 16.88 3.00 -6.19
CA LYS A 12 16.29 4.00 -7.08
C LYS A 12 16.95 4.00 -8.46
N ALA A 13 18.28 3.92 -8.49
CA ALA A 13 19.03 3.86 -9.75
C ALA A 13 18.69 2.60 -10.54
N ASP A 14 18.68 1.43 -9.88
CA ASP A 14 18.33 0.15 -10.50
C ASP A 14 16.87 0.09 -10.99
N PHE A 15 15.94 0.73 -10.28
CA PHE A 15 14.54 0.83 -10.73
C PHE A 15 14.36 1.81 -11.88
N ALA A 16 15.10 2.92 -11.90
CA ALA A 16 15.04 3.88 -12.98
C ALA A 16 15.65 3.34 -14.29
N ALA A 17 16.63 2.44 -14.20
CA ALA A 17 17.26 1.76 -15.32
C ALA A 17 16.52 0.49 -15.78
N ALA A 18 15.39 0.14 -15.15
CA ALA A 18 14.64 -1.06 -15.47
C ALA A 18 13.57 -0.76 -16.55
N ASP A 19 14.00 -0.83 -17.82
CA ASP A 19 13.19 -0.45 -18.98
C ASP A 19 12.10 -1.48 -19.33
N GLN A 20 12.20 -2.69 -18.77
CA GLN A 20 11.30 -3.81 -19.03
C GLN A 20 10.68 -4.34 -17.74
N SER A 21 9.42 -4.79 -17.84
CA SER A 21 8.67 -5.32 -16.68
C SER A 21 9.40 -6.48 -15.99
N ALA A 22 10.20 -7.28 -16.70
CA ALA A 22 10.99 -8.35 -16.10
C ALA A 22 12.18 -7.80 -15.26
N ALA A 23 12.94 -6.85 -15.81
CA ALA A 23 14.06 -6.21 -15.12
C ALA A 23 13.59 -5.46 -13.86
N LEU A 24 12.41 -4.85 -13.93
CA LEU A 24 11.82 -4.17 -12.79
C LEU A 24 11.40 -5.16 -11.70
N GLU A 25 10.82 -6.30 -12.05
CA GLU A 25 10.45 -7.33 -11.06
C GLU A 25 11.70 -8.01 -10.44
N ASP A 26 12.78 -8.20 -11.20
CA ASP A 26 14.06 -8.71 -10.68
C ASP A 26 14.74 -7.74 -9.71
N ALA A 27 14.79 -6.45 -10.08
CA ALA A 27 15.28 -5.41 -9.19
C ALA A 27 14.40 -5.35 -7.92
N LYS A 28 13.07 -5.39 -8.06
CA LYS A 28 12.15 -5.42 -6.92
C LYS A 28 12.42 -6.62 -6.03
N ALA A 29 12.63 -7.81 -6.59
CA ALA A 29 12.94 -9.01 -5.83
C ALA A 29 14.24 -8.87 -5.02
N ARG A 30 15.28 -8.26 -5.62
CA ARG A 30 16.60 -8.01 -5.00
C ARG A 30 16.55 -7.04 -3.82
N TYR A 31 15.80 -5.94 -3.94
CA TYR A 31 15.80 -4.88 -2.93
C TYR A 31 14.63 -5.00 -1.94
N ILE A 32 13.41 -5.19 -2.43
CA ILE A 32 12.17 -5.12 -1.65
C ILE A 32 11.36 -6.43 -1.63
N GLY A 33 11.91 -7.52 -2.19
CA GLY A 33 11.28 -8.84 -2.20
C GLY A 33 11.27 -9.51 -0.82
N LYS A 34 10.69 -10.72 -0.75
CA LYS A 34 10.54 -11.51 0.50
C LYS A 34 11.85 -11.70 1.28
N SER A 35 12.99 -11.68 0.56
CA SER A 35 14.35 -11.78 1.08
C SER A 35 15.25 -10.62 0.62
N GLY A 36 14.68 -9.53 0.13
CA GLY A 36 15.43 -8.41 -0.42
C GLY A 36 16.21 -7.64 0.66
N ALA A 37 17.31 -7.00 0.26
CA ALA A 37 18.25 -6.35 1.18
C ALA A 37 17.57 -5.28 2.07
N ILE A 38 16.61 -4.52 1.54
CA ILE A 38 15.85 -3.53 2.30
C ILE A 38 14.85 -4.22 3.25
N THR A 39 14.22 -5.32 2.82
CA THR A 39 13.28 -6.07 3.66
C THR A 39 13.97 -6.75 4.85
N ALA A 40 15.20 -7.22 4.67
CA ALA A 40 16.02 -7.75 5.75
C ALA A 40 16.33 -6.68 6.80
N LEU A 41 16.79 -5.49 6.37
CA LEU A 41 17.06 -4.35 7.24
C LEU A 41 15.79 -3.84 7.94
N MET A 42 14.64 -3.80 7.24
CA MET A 42 13.35 -3.40 7.84
C MET A 42 12.84 -4.38 8.91
N LYS A 43 13.12 -5.69 8.76
CA LYS A 43 12.80 -6.71 9.78
C LYS A 43 13.66 -6.54 11.03
N GLU A 44 14.93 -6.19 10.87
CA GLU A 44 15.80 -5.85 12.00
C GLU A 44 15.33 -4.57 12.69
N LEU A 45 14.93 -3.56 11.92
CA LEU A 45 14.30 -2.33 12.43
C LEU A 45 12.98 -2.64 13.15
N GLY A 46 12.23 -3.66 12.72
CA GLY A 46 10.94 -4.07 13.30
C GLY A 46 10.98 -4.55 14.75
N LYS A 47 12.17 -4.71 15.33
CA LYS A 47 12.36 -5.05 16.75
C LYS A 47 12.37 -3.83 17.68
N LEU A 48 12.13 -2.62 17.16
CA LEU A 48 12.27 -1.37 17.90
C LEU A 48 10.98 -0.92 18.62
N PRO A 49 11.13 -0.10 19.69
CA PRO A 49 10.10 0.15 20.73
C PRO A 49 8.86 0.95 20.28
N PRO A 50 7.82 1.07 21.14
CA PRO A 50 6.49 1.60 20.83
C PRO A 50 6.41 2.97 20.15
N GLU A 51 7.42 3.84 20.30
CA GLU A 51 7.46 5.12 19.58
C GLU A 51 7.56 4.95 18.06
N GLU A 52 8.30 3.94 17.59
CA GLU A 52 8.38 3.61 16.16
C GLU A 52 7.04 3.16 15.59
N ARG A 53 6.15 2.61 16.43
CA ARG A 53 4.79 2.24 16.02
C ARG A 53 3.97 3.47 15.61
N ARG A 54 4.20 4.62 16.25
CA ARG A 54 3.52 5.88 15.93
C ARG A 54 4.04 6.47 14.62
N GLU A 55 5.35 6.49 14.43
CA GLU A 55 5.98 6.98 13.20
C GLU A 55 5.64 6.07 12.01
N ARG A 56 5.69 4.75 12.19
CA ARG A 56 5.23 3.77 11.19
C ARG A 56 3.75 3.92 10.88
N GLY A 57 2.90 4.14 11.88
CA GLY A 57 1.47 4.36 11.67
C GLY A 57 1.17 5.59 10.80
N GLN A 58 1.90 6.69 11.01
CA GLN A 58 1.78 7.87 10.13
C GLN A 58 2.23 7.56 8.70
N ARG A 59 3.37 6.88 8.54
CA ARG A 59 3.92 6.53 7.24
C ARG A 59 3.00 5.58 6.46
N ILE A 60 2.34 4.66 7.17
CA ILE A 60 1.33 3.76 6.61
C ILE A 60 0.08 4.54 6.19
N ASN A 61 -0.41 5.47 7.00
CA ASN A 61 -1.59 6.27 6.64
C ASN A 61 -1.32 7.22 5.45
N ALA A 62 -0.12 7.81 5.38
CA ALA A 62 0.30 8.61 4.23
C ALA A 62 0.33 7.76 2.95
N ALA A 63 0.89 6.54 3.03
CA ALA A 63 0.94 5.65 1.89
C ALA A 63 -0.44 5.12 1.48
N LYS A 64 -1.33 4.78 2.44
CA LYS A 64 -2.73 4.43 2.15
C LYS A 64 -3.43 5.53 1.37
N SER A 65 -3.26 6.77 1.80
CA SER A 65 -3.85 7.94 1.13
C SER A 65 -3.31 8.10 -0.30
N ALA A 66 -2.02 7.89 -0.51
CA ALA A 66 -1.41 7.95 -1.84
C ALA A 66 -1.91 6.81 -2.77
N VAL A 67 -2.03 5.58 -2.24
CA VAL A 67 -2.58 4.43 -2.96
C VAL A 67 -4.04 4.68 -3.35
N GLU A 68 -4.84 5.20 -2.41
CA GLU A 68 -6.25 5.52 -2.63
C GLU A 68 -6.41 6.61 -3.69
N ALA A 69 -5.62 7.68 -3.63
CA ALA A 69 -5.63 8.74 -4.64
C ALA A 69 -5.23 8.21 -6.03
N ALA A 70 -4.18 7.39 -6.10
CA ALA A 70 -3.72 6.79 -7.35
C ALA A 70 -4.78 5.84 -7.95
N LEU A 71 -5.45 5.05 -7.12
CA LEU A 71 -6.55 4.18 -7.56
C LEU A 71 -7.71 4.97 -8.10
N ASN A 72 -8.17 5.98 -7.35
CA ASN A 72 -9.28 6.81 -7.79
C ASN A 72 -8.96 7.54 -9.10
N ALA A 73 -7.72 8.03 -9.27
CA ALA A 73 -7.29 8.67 -10.52
C ALA A 73 -7.24 7.69 -11.70
N GLN A 74 -6.66 6.50 -11.53
CA GLN A 74 -6.54 5.51 -12.61
C GLN A 74 -7.86 4.87 -13.01
N LEU A 75 -8.76 4.67 -12.05
CA LEU A 75 -10.06 4.03 -12.28
C LEU A 75 -11.17 5.04 -12.62
N GLY A 76 -10.84 6.34 -12.67
CA GLY A 76 -11.81 7.38 -13.03
C GLY A 76 -12.81 7.73 -11.93
N TYR A 77 -12.50 7.41 -10.69
CA TYR A 77 -13.35 7.69 -9.51
C TYR A 77 -12.93 8.94 -8.73
N ALA A 78 -11.90 9.66 -9.18
CA ALA A 78 -11.40 10.86 -8.51
C ALA A 78 -12.46 11.96 -8.35
N ASP A 79 -13.37 12.09 -9.33
CA ASP A 79 -14.45 13.09 -9.33
C ASP A 79 -15.80 12.53 -8.84
N ALA A 80 -15.81 11.34 -8.27
CA ALA A 80 -17.04 10.74 -7.75
C ALA A 80 -17.59 11.57 -6.58
N ALA A 81 -18.89 11.90 -6.63
CA ALA A 81 -19.57 12.66 -5.57
C ALA A 81 -19.54 11.96 -4.21
N VAL A 82 -19.40 10.64 -4.21
CA VAL A 82 -19.25 9.79 -3.02
C VAL A 82 -18.04 8.88 -3.23
N PRO A 83 -17.15 8.71 -2.23
CA PRO A 83 -16.04 7.78 -2.32
C PRO A 83 -16.55 6.36 -2.56
N VAL A 84 -16.05 5.70 -3.60
CA VAL A 84 -16.42 4.32 -3.94
C VAL A 84 -15.36 3.29 -3.54
N LEU A 85 -14.13 3.76 -3.30
CA LEU A 85 -12.98 2.98 -2.86
C LEU A 85 -12.41 3.58 -1.57
N ALA A 86 -11.93 2.72 -0.67
CA ALA A 86 -11.16 3.15 0.50
C ALA A 86 -10.04 2.16 0.81
N VAL A 87 -8.87 2.66 1.20
CA VAL A 87 -7.71 1.80 1.54
C VAL A 87 -7.49 1.78 3.05
N SER A 88 -7.43 0.56 3.60
CA SER A 88 -7.18 0.32 5.03
C SER A 88 -6.08 -0.72 5.23
N SER A 89 -5.73 -1.00 6.49
CA SER A 89 -4.84 -2.12 6.83
C SER A 89 -5.45 -3.01 7.90
N ARG A 90 -5.02 -4.27 7.88
CA ARG A 90 -5.27 -5.25 8.94
C ARG A 90 -3.96 -5.88 9.40
N LEU A 91 -3.93 -6.33 10.65
CA LEU A 91 -2.79 -7.07 11.19
C LEU A 91 -2.68 -8.44 10.51
N ASP A 92 -1.47 -8.78 10.07
CA ASP A 92 -1.09 -10.04 9.44
C ASP A 92 0.01 -10.65 10.32
N GLU A 93 -0.37 -11.59 11.19
CA GLU A 93 0.44 -12.14 12.30
C GLU A 93 1.83 -12.66 11.88
N GLY A 94 2.06 -12.94 10.59
CA GLY A 94 3.36 -13.40 10.08
C GLY A 94 4.21 -12.34 9.37
N LYS A 95 3.67 -11.17 9.00
CA LYS A 95 4.37 -10.18 8.14
C LYS A 95 4.15 -8.71 8.52
N GLY A 96 3.45 -8.40 9.61
CA GLY A 96 3.18 -7.04 10.05
C GLY A 96 1.77 -6.58 9.65
N GLU A 97 1.65 -5.56 8.81
CA GLU A 97 0.36 -5.07 8.31
C GLU A 97 0.15 -5.42 6.84
N ALA A 98 -1.07 -5.80 6.48
CA ALA A 98 -1.50 -6.01 5.10
C ALA A 98 -2.52 -4.96 4.68
N LEU A 99 -2.36 -4.40 3.48
CA LEU A 99 -3.36 -3.49 2.92
C LEU A 99 -4.60 -4.24 2.45
N VAL A 100 -5.75 -3.63 2.72
CA VAL A 100 -7.08 -4.09 2.38
C VAL A 100 -7.78 -2.98 1.62
N LEU A 101 -8.28 -3.29 0.43
CA LEU A 101 -9.12 -2.39 -0.33
C LEU A 101 -10.59 -2.66 0.01
N LEU A 102 -11.32 -1.62 0.39
CA LEU A 102 -12.77 -1.65 0.43
C LEU A 102 -13.29 -1.11 -0.89
N SER A 103 -14.21 -1.84 -1.52
CA SER A 103 -14.86 -1.41 -2.76
C SER A 103 -16.37 -1.49 -2.63
N SER A 104 -17.05 -0.42 -3.02
CA SER A 104 -18.50 -0.40 -3.22
C SER A 104 -18.96 -0.66 -4.65
N VAL A 105 -17.99 -0.75 -5.56
CA VAL A 105 -18.20 -1.08 -6.98
C VAL A 105 -17.68 -2.48 -7.28
N ASP A 106 -18.13 -3.03 -8.40
CA ASP A 106 -17.58 -4.26 -8.92
C ASP A 106 -16.19 -4.02 -9.49
N ILE A 107 -15.18 -4.57 -8.81
CA ILE A 107 -13.79 -4.50 -9.27
C ILE A 107 -13.03 -5.72 -8.79
N ALA A 108 -12.28 -6.33 -9.69
CA ALA A 108 -11.41 -7.44 -9.35
C ALA A 108 -10.09 -6.94 -8.75
N LEU A 109 -9.52 -7.73 -7.85
CA LEU A 109 -8.22 -7.42 -7.26
C LEU A 109 -7.08 -7.36 -8.30
N SER A 110 -7.22 -8.06 -9.44
CA SER A 110 -6.31 -7.96 -10.58
C SER A 110 -6.34 -6.56 -11.20
N GLU A 111 -7.52 -6.01 -11.46
CA GLU A 111 -7.70 -4.68 -12.04
C GLU A 111 -7.12 -3.59 -11.14
N VAL A 112 -7.36 -3.70 -9.83
CA VAL A 112 -6.77 -2.82 -8.80
C VAL A 112 -5.24 -2.85 -8.87
N LYS A 113 -4.65 -4.05 -8.93
CA LYS A 113 -3.19 -4.22 -8.99
C LYS A 113 -2.62 -3.64 -10.29
N ASP A 114 -3.31 -3.83 -11.41
CA ASP A 114 -2.87 -3.30 -12.70
C ASP A 114 -2.95 -1.78 -12.74
N ALA A 115 -4.02 -1.19 -12.21
CA ALA A 115 -4.16 0.26 -12.05
C ALA A 115 -3.03 0.85 -11.19
N LEU A 116 -2.74 0.22 -10.04
CA LEU A 116 -1.65 0.66 -9.17
C LEU A 116 -0.26 0.49 -9.78
N ARG A 117 -0.03 -0.60 -10.53
CA ARG A 117 1.21 -0.80 -11.29
C ARG A 117 1.40 0.29 -12.34
N LYS A 118 0.34 0.64 -13.10
CA LYS A 118 0.35 1.74 -14.08
C LYS A 118 0.61 3.10 -13.43
N ALA A 119 0.12 3.31 -12.20
CA ALA A 119 0.41 4.49 -11.40
C ALA A 119 1.82 4.50 -10.78
N GLY A 120 2.66 3.48 -11.03
CA GLY A 120 4.02 3.41 -10.50
C GLY A 120 4.10 3.06 -9.01
N ILE A 121 3.03 2.55 -8.41
CA ILE A 121 3.01 2.20 -6.99
C ILE A 121 3.81 0.89 -6.75
N SER A 122 4.69 0.92 -5.75
CA SER A 122 5.52 -0.23 -5.39
C SER A 122 4.70 -1.45 -4.93
N ASN A 123 5.20 -2.66 -5.21
CA ASN A 123 4.54 -3.93 -4.85
C ASN A 123 4.28 -4.06 -3.34
N LEU A 124 5.03 -3.37 -2.47
CA LEU A 124 4.80 -3.34 -1.03
C LEU A 124 3.43 -2.74 -0.66
N TRP A 125 2.96 -1.79 -1.44
CA TRP A 125 1.72 -1.05 -1.21
C TRP A 125 0.53 -1.64 -1.97
N MET A 126 0.66 -2.88 -2.45
CA MET A 126 -0.45 -3.54 -3.12
C MET A 126 -1.43 -4.12 -2.10
N PRO A 127 -2.73 -3.82 -2.22
CA PRO A 127 -3.76 -4.50 -1.46
C PRO A 127 -3.66 -6.01 -1.69
N LYS A 128 -3.63 -6.76 -0.59
CA LYS A 128 -3.68 -8.24 -0.63
C LYS A 128 -5.10 -8.76 -0.56
N HIS A 129 -5.99 -7.96 0.02
CA HIS A 129 -7.38 -8.32 0.26
C HIS A 129 -8.29 -7.25 -0.31
N LEU A 130 -9.45 -7.70 -0.79
CA LEU A 130 -10.54 -6.85 -1.25
C LEU A 130 -11.79 -7.24 -0.46
N VAL A 131 -12.41 -6.24 0.15
CA VAL A 131 -13.67 -6.39 0.89
C VAL A 131 -14.73 -5.60 0.15
N ARG A 132 -15.77 -6.28 -0.31
CA ARG A 132 -16.92 -5.63 -0.93
C ARG A 132 -17.85 -5.10 0.15
N VAL A 133 -18.30 -3.86 0.00
CA VAL A 133 -19.21 -3.17 0.91
C VAL A 133 -20.31 -2.50 0.09
N ASP A 134 -21.48 -2.23 0.67
CA ASP A 134 -22.55 -1.56 -0.07
C ASP A 134 -22.22 -0.08 -0.34
N ALA A 135 -21.52 0.56 0.60
CA ALA A 135 -21.03 1.92 0.48
C ALA A 135 -19.78 2.11 1.36
N ILE A 136 -18.90 3.04 0.98
CA ILE A 136 -17.78 3.44 1.85
C ILE A 136 -18.35 4.19 3.07
N PRO A 137 -18.06 3.76 4.31
CA PRO A 137 -18.56 4.43 5.50
C PRO A 137 -18.10 5.88 5.59
N LEU A 138 -19.06 6.80 5.71
CA LEU A 138 -18.83 8.23 5.92
C LEU A 138 -19.37 8.69 7.28
N LEU A 139 -18.75 9.73 7.81
CA LEU A 139 -19.23 10.53 8.94
C LEU A 139 -20.35 11.48 8.47
N PRO A 140 -21.18 12.00 9.39
CA PRO A 140 -22.21 12.99 9.07
C PRO A 140 -21.66 14.28 8.41
N SER A 141 -20.37 14.56 8.57
CA SER A 141 -19.67 15.68 7.93
C SER A 141 -19.24 15.41 6.48
N GLY A 142 -19.54 14.24 5.92
CA GLY A 142 -19.13 13.82 4.56
C GLY A 142 -17.70 13.27 4.47
N LYS A 143 -16.94 13.26 5.57
CA LYS A 143 -15.59 12.67 5.63
C LYS A 143 -15.66 11.15 5.82
N MET A 144 -14.63 10.42 5.39
CA MET A 144 -14.56 8.96 5.62
C MET A 144 -14.51 8.60 7.12
N ASP A 145 -15.31 7.60 7.52
CA ASP A 145 -15.28 7.02 8.86
C ASP A 145 -14.18 5.95 8.94
N LEU A 146 -12.97 6.42 9.23
CA LEU A 146 -11.77 5.57 9.32
C LEU A 146 -11.93 4.43 10.34
N LYS A 147 -12.72 4.62 11.41
CA LYS A 147 -12.93 3.60 12.44
C LYS A 147 -13.79 2.46 11.90
N LYS A 148 -14.89 2.78 11.20
CA LYS A 148 -15.72 1.76 10.54
C LYS A 148 -14.99 1.10 9.38
N ILE A 149 -14.25 1.86 8.58
CA ILE A 149 -13.42 1.33 7.49
C ILE A 149 -12.38 0.34 8.03
N ALA A 150 -11.69 0.67 9.12
CA ALA A 150 -10.76 -0.25 9.78
C ALA A 150 -11.45 -1.52 10.31
N ALA A 151 -12.64 -1.39 10.89
CA ALA A 151 -13.41 -2.54 11.37
C ALA A 151 -13.86 -3.47 10.22
N LEU A 152 -14.27 -2.90 9.08
CA LEU A 152 -14.62 -3.67 7.89
C LEU A 152 -13.40 -4.32 7.24
N ALA A 153 -12.24 -3.65 7.26
CA ALA A 153 -10.99 -4.19 6.75
C ALA A 153 -10.43 -5.36 7.58
N ALA A 154 -10.75 -5.38 8.87
CA ALA A 154 -10.33 -6.42 9.80
C ALA A 154 -11.19 -7.70 9.75
N ARG A 155 -12.28 -7.69 8.97
CA ARG A 155 -13.13 -8.86 8.73
C ARG A 155 -12.47 -9.93 7.85
#